data_AF-A0A8H4KNX1-F1
#
_entry.id   AF-A0A8H4KNX1-F1
#
_cell.length_a   1.000
_cell.length_b   1.000
_cell.length_c   1.000
_cell.angle_alpha   90.00
_cell.angle_beta   90.00
_cell.angle_gamma   90.00
#
_symmetry.space_group_name_H-M   'P 1'
#
loop_
_entity.id
_entity.type
_entity.pdbx_description
1 polymer ?
#
loop_
_entity_poly.entity_id
_entity_poly.type
_entity_poly.pdbx_seq_one_letter_code
_entity_poly.pdbx_strand_id
1 'polypeptide(L)'
;MSRLPPAEKLPLAVRKNIRDSWENTKEGHEKKLSEVLGQPWTINIDPKALYPYAEEGSWGSTSMGDLIVSYVEGVEYQLKYFIDSNGDGAKDEINEICTAHVLTMDFDEKKTVSYCGTKVSPDGELVILFTEGNLGTNTNYAADNNNLTKALNEAPSTARPMSYVARAGIRSDYDANFQQVQEKLNKILGQEIAIVPNFEANFEKLKANTKDNDWEQNFGRSHFSYLEGLVSTLEYEKFGEDEMLQEGLLEAMDKHAVHVRVVDQTKRSYNETVIEDGILYLQTSPKDFGVNVHQVASDIVNIL
;
A
#
# COMPACT_ATOMS: atom_id res chain seq x y z
N MET A 1 -19.40 -16.64 -16.93
CA MET A 1 -19.24 -16.92 -18.36
C MET A 1 -17.76 -17.07 -18.68
N SER A 2 -17.40 -17.90 -19.64
CA SER A 2 -16.03 -18.00 -20.17
C SER A 2 -15.74 -16.82 -21.08
N ARG A 3 -14.46 -16.44 -21.24
CA ARG A 3 -14.05 -15.36 -22.15
C ARG A 3 -14.63 -15.56 -23.56
N LEU A 4 -15.25 -14.52 -24.09
CA LEU A 4 -15.75 -14.44 -25.45
C LEU A 4 -14.62 -14.04 -26.42
N PRO A 5 -14.59 -14.60 -27.64
CA PRO A 5 -13.60 -14.20 -28.65
C PRO A 5 -13.87 -12.76 -29.11
N PRO A 6 -12.83 -11.97 -29.46
CA PRO A 6 -13.01 -10.65 -30.03
C PRO A 6 -13.92 -10.66 -31.25
N ALA A 7 -14.69 -9.59 -31.44
CA ALA A 7 -15.56 -9.46 -32.59
C ALA A 7 -14.75 -9.37 -33.89
N GLU A 8 -15.05 -10.25 -34.85
CA GLU A 8 -14.42 -10.19 -36.19
C GLU A 8 -14.69 -8.85 -36.88
N LYS A 9 -15.91 -8.32 -36.71
CA LYS A 9 -16.36 -7.07 -37.29
C LYS A 9 -17.35 -6.35 -36.37
N LEU A 10 -17.11 -5.06 -36.16
CA LEU A 10 -17.99 -4.18 -35.43
C LEU A 10 -19.03 -3.52 -36.36
N PRO A 11 -20.28 -3.30 -35.91
CA PRO A 11 -21.27 -2.55 -36.67
C PRO A 11 -20.78 -1.14 -37.04
N LEU A 12 -21.30 -0.60 -38.15
CA LEU A 12 -20.86 0.71 -38.65
C LEU A 12 -21.07 1.84 -37.62
N ALA A 13 -22.21 1.84 -36.92
CA ALA A 13 -22.51 2.83 -35.89
C ALA A 13 -21.47 2.78 -34.75
N VAL A 14 -21.15 1.58 -34.29
CA VAL A 14 -20.15 1.35 -33.22
C VAL A 14 -18.76 1.79 -33.68
N ARG A 15 -18.33 1.43 -34.90
CA ARG A 15 -17.05 1.88 -35.46
C ARG A 15 -16.95 3.39 -35.58
N LYS A 16 -18.04 4.05 -36.00
CA LYS A 16 -18.10 5.51 -36.07
C LYS A 16 -17.94 6.12 -34.68
N ASN A 17 -18.64 5.59 -33.67
CA ASN A 17 -18.54 6.08 -32.30
C ASN A 17 -17.13 5.86 -31.70
N ILE A 18 -16.51 4.71 -31.93
CA ILE A 18 -15.12 4.45 -31.52
C ILE A 18 -14.18 5.49 -32.13
N ARG A 19 -14.26 5.74 -33.44
CA ARG A 19 -13.45 6.76 -34.09
C ARG A 19 -13.68 8.14 -33.49
N ASP A 20 -14.94 8.54 -33.41
CA ASP A 20 -15.32 9.91 -33.05
C ASP A 20 -15.00 10.23 -31.58
N SER A 21 -15.27 9.29 -30.67
CA SER A 21 -15.17 9.51 -29.23
C SER A 21 -13.86 9.01 -28.62
N TRP A 22 -13.34 7.85 -29.06
CA TRP A 22 -12.15 7.22 -28.46
C TRP A 22 -10.87 7.50 -29.24
N GLU A 23 -10.80 7.12 -30.52
CA GLU A 23 -9.55 7.24 -31.30
C GLU A 23 -9.08 8.70 -31.40
N ASN A 24 -10.00 9.65 -31.56
CA ASN A 24 -9.68 11.08 -31.65
C ASN A 24 -9.25 11.72 -30.31
N THR A 25 -9.58 11.13 -29.16
CA THR A 25 -9.32 11.70 -27.83
C THR A 25 -8.22 10.97 -27.08
N LYS A 26 -7.86 9.76 -27.53
CA LYS A 26 -6.89 8.86 -26.90
C LYS A 26 -5.57 9.55 -26.52
N GLU A 27 -4.96 10.31 -27.43
CA GLU A 27 -3.70 11.03 -27.15
C GLU A 27 -3.86 12.04 -26.00
N GLY A 28 -5.03 12.68 -25.90
CA GLY A 28 -5.34 13.59 -24.80
C GLY A 28 -5.42 12.87 -23.46
N HIS A 29 -6.00 11.67 -23.45
CA HIS A 29 -6.05 10.82 -22.25
C HIS A 29 -4.67 10.26 -21.86
N GLU A 30 -3.88 9.79 -22.83
CA GLU A 30 -2.50 9.35 -22.59
C GLU A 30 -1.65 10.47 -21.97
N LYS A 31 -1.82 11.70 -22.46
CA LYS A 31 -1.17 12.88 -21.90
C LYS A 31 -1.60 13.13 -20.44
N LYS A 32 -2.89 13.14 -20.15
CA LYS A 32 -3.40 13.34 -18.77
C LYS A 32 -2.89 12.26 -17.82
N LEU A 33 -2.95 11.00 -18.23
CA LEU A 33 -2.45 9.87 -17.45
C LEU A 33 -0.95 10.02 -17.16
N SER A 34 -0.16 10.37 -18.19
CA SER A 34 1.27 10.62 -18.05
C SER A 34 1.58 11.79 -17.13
N GLU A 35 0.79 12.88 -17.19
CA GLU A 35 0.93 14.03 -16.29
C GLU A 35 0.64 13.66 -14.84
N VAL A 36 -0.43 12.90 -14.58
CA VAL A 36 -0.79 12.42 -13.23
C VAL A 36 0.31 11.51 -12.67
N LEU A 37 0.87 10.63 -13.50
CA LEU A 37 1.88 9.65 -13.08
C LEU A 37 3.32 10.16 -13.18
N GLY A 38 3.53 11.36 -13.70
CA GLY A 38 4.83 12.02 -13.77
C GLY A 38 5.82 11.44 -14.79
N GLN A 39 5.39 10.49 -15.63
CA GLN A 39 6.21 9.89 -16.68
C GLN A 39 5.34 9.35 -17.82
N PRO A 40 5.90 9.00 -19.00
CA PRO A 40 5.10 8.57 -20.14
C PRO A 40 4.32 7.27 -19.90
N TRP A 41 3.01 7.34 -20.11
CA TRP A 41 2.08 6.21 -20.09
C TRP A 41 1.28 6.16 -21.39
N THR A 42 0.93 4.96 -21.84
CA THR A 42 0.09 4.74 -23.03
C THR A 42 -1.18 3.97 -22.68
N ILE A 43 -2.17 4.01 -23.57
CA ILE A 43 -3.43 3.27 -23.39
C ILE A 43 -3.59 2.26 -24.52
N ASN A 44 -3.79 0.99 -24.18
CA ASN A 44 -3.99 -0.09 -25.14
C ASN A 44 -5.28 -0.86 -24.84
N ILE A 45 -6.41 -0.31 -25.29
CA ILE A 45 -7.74 -0.92 -25.13
C ILE A 45 -8.26 -1.33 -26.50
N ASP A 46 -8.61 -2.61 -26.68
CA ASP A 46 -9.19 -3.13 -27.93
C ASP A 46 -10.73 -3.18 -27.85
N PRO A 47 -11.45 -2.29 -28.57
CA PRO A 47 -12.91 -2.29 -28.57
C PRO A 47 -13.52 -3.59 -29.12
N LYS A 48 -12.80 -4.34 -29.97
CA LYS A 48 -13.28 -5.62 -30.49
C LYS A 48 -13.28 -6.70 -29.43
N ALA A 49 -12.36 -6.66 -28.47
CA ALA A 49 -12.35 -7.58 -27.34
C ALA A 49 -13.50 -7.28 -26.36
N LEU A 50 -13.94 -6.03 -26.26
CA LEU A 50 -15.02 -5.60 -25.36
C LEU A 50 -16.42 -5.80 -25.95
N TYR A 51 -16.61 -5.53 -27.24
CA TYR A 51 -17.92 -5.55 -27.89
C TYR A 51 -18.75 -6.83 -27.72
N PRO A 52 -18.18 -8.06 -27.71
CA PRO A 52 -18.94 -9.28 -27.43
C PRO A 52 -19.68 -9.28 -26.09
N TYR A 53 -19.25 -8.47 -25.13
CA TYR A 53 -19.87 -8.34 -23.80
C TYR A 53 -20.89 -7.20 -23.72
N ALA A 54 -21.12 -6.46 -24.81
CA ALA A 54 -22.13 -5.42 -24.87
C ALA A 54 -23.51 -6.04 -25.15
N GLU A 55 -24.35 -6.11 -24.12
CA GLU A 55 -25.73 -6.62 -24.24
C GLU A 55 -26.57 -5.74 -25.17
N GLU A 56 -27.59 -6.32 -25.82
CA GLU A 56 -28.49 -5.57 -26.69
C GLU A 56 -29.17 -4.42 -25.93
N GLY A 57 -29.11 -3.20 -26.47
CA GLY A 57 -29.66 -2.00 -25.82
C GLY A 57 -28.79 -1.42 -24.70
N SER A 58 -27.67 -2.05 -24.36
CA SER A 58 -26.68 -1.49 -23.41
C SER A 58 -25.89 -0.34 -24.02
N TRP A 59 -25.21 0.44 -23.16
CA TRP A 59 -24.37 1.55 -23.60
C TRP A 59 -23.29 1.12 -24.61
N GLY A 60 -22.62 -0.01 -24.36
CA GLY A 60 -21.59 -0.55 -25.26
C GLY A 60 -22.11 -1.03 -26.62
N SER A 61 -23.42 -1.30 -26.74
CA SER A 61 -24.00 -1.85 -27.98
C SER A 61 -24.02 -0.84 -29.13
N THR A 62 -24.05 0.46 -28.81
CA THR A 62 -24.04 1.57 -29.79
C THR A 62 -22.90 2.56 -29.56
N SER A 63 -22.42 2.70 -28.32
CA SER A 63 -21.53 3.79 -27.89
C SER A 63 -20.26 3.27 -27.20
N MET A 64 -19.62 2.25 -27.80
CA MET A 64 -18.41 1.63 -27.27
C MET A 64 -17.26 2.62 -27.04
N GLY A 65 -17.07 3.61 -27.92
CA GLY A 65 -16.04 4.64 -27.77
C GLY A 65 -16.27 5.50 -26.53
N ASP A 66 -17.51 5.98 -26.33
CA ASP A 66 -17.88 6.77 -25.14
C ASP A 66 -17.71 5.96 -23.85
N LEU A 67 -18.04 4.66 -23.90
CA LEU A 67 -17.88 3.75 -22.77
C LEU A 67 -16.41 3.60 -22.37
N ILE A 68 -15.51 3.41 -23.35
CA ILE A 68 -14.06 3.31 -23.10
C ILE A 68 -13.55 4.63 -22.50
N VAL A 69 -13.92 5.77 -23.08
CA VAL A 69 -13.56 7.10 -22.54
C VAL A 69 -13.98 7.22 -21.09
N SER A 70 -15.19 6.79 -20.73
CA SER A 70 -15.67 6.87 -19.35
C SER A 70 -14.87 6.04 -18.35
N TYR A 71 -14.42 4.84 -18.72
CA TYR A 71 -13.50 4.08 -17.85
C TYR A 71 -12.15 4.78 -17.72
N VAL A 72 -11.60 5.31 -18.81
CA VAL A 72 -10.31 5.99 -18.81
C VAL A 72 -10.36 7.26 -17.95
N GLU A 73 -11.39 8.11 -18.12
CA GLU A 73 -11.60 9.30 -17.29
C GLU A 73 -11.80 8.94 -15.81
N GLY A 74 -12.49 7.82 -15.54
CA GLY A 74 -12.61 7.26 -14.19
C GLY A 74 -11.25 6.93 -13.58
N VAL A 75 -10.38 6.24 -14.33
CA VAL A 75 -9.01 5.91 -13.89
C VAL A 75 -8.17 7.16 -13.69
N GLU A 76 -8.20 8.13 -14.61
CA GLU A 76 -7.50 9.40 -14.49
C GLU A 76 -7.87 10.13 -13.19
N TYR A 77 -9.17 10.25 -12.91
CA TYR A 77 -9.68 10.92 -11.72
C TYR A 77 -9.24 10.20 -10.45
N GLN A 78 -9.41 8.87 -10.39
CA GLN A 78 -9.11 8.11 -9.19
C GLN A 78 -7.61 8.03 -8.90
N LEU A 79 -6.75 7.89 -9.93
CA LEU A 79 -5.30 7.94 -9.76
C LEU A 79 -4.86 9.28 -9.20
N LYS A 80 -5.39 10.39 -9.75
CA LYS A 80 -5.11 11.72 -9.21
C LYS A 80 -5.52 11.82 -7.74
N TYR A 81 -6.74 11.42 -7.40
CA TYR A 81 -7.24 11.45 -6.02
C TYR A 81 -6.40 10.59 -5.07
N PHE A 82 -6.00 9.40 -5.53
CA PHE A 82 -5.18 8.48 -4.78
C PHE A 82 -3.79 9.06 -4.49
N ILE A 83 -3.14 9.65 -5.49
CA ILE A 83 -1.81 10.27 -5.34
C ILE A 83 -1.91 11.52 -4.45
N ASP A 84 -2.93 12.37 -4.64
CA ASP A 84 -3.13 13.56 -3.80
C ASP A 84 -3.33 13.16 -2.31
N SER A 85 -3.91 11.99 -2.05
CA SER A 85 -4.16 11.48 -0.69
C SER A 85 -2.96 10.76 -0.06
N ASN A 86 -2.07 10.16 -0.86
CA ASN A 86 -0.97 9.32 -0.38
C ASN A 86 0.43 9.93 -0.63
N GLY A 87 0.51 11.06 -1.33
CA GLY A 87 1.75 11.76 -1.66
C GLY A 87 2.54 11.16 -2.84
N ASP A 88 3.63 11.83 -3.20
CA ASP A 88 4.46 11.48 -4.36
C ASP A 88 5.06 10.06 -4.29
N GLY A 89 5.31 9.54 -3.09
CA GLY A 89 5.81 8.16 -2.93
C GLY A 89 4.83 7.10 -3.46
N ALA A 90 3.52 7.39 -3.48
CA ALA A 90 2.52 6.50 -4.09
C ALA A 90 2.61 6.51 -5.63
N LYS A 91 2.87 7.68 -6.22
CA LYS A 91 3.07 7.84 -7.67
C LYS A 91 4.29 7.05 -8.14
N ASP A 92 5.42 7.19 -7.44
CA ASP A 92 6.66 6.48 -7.77
C ASP A 92 6.46 4.96 -7.67
N GLU A 93 5.75 4.52 -6.64
CA GLU A 93 5.48 3.09 -6.45
C GLU A 93 4.50 2.51 -7.49
N ILE A 94 3.48 3.26 -7.92
CA ILE A 94 2.60 2.84 -9.03
C ILE A 94 3.43 2.61 -10.29
N ASN A 95 4.34 3.54 -10.60
CA ASN A 95 5.24 3.44 -11.75
C ASN A 95 6.19 2.23 -11.65
N GLU A 96 6.74 1.97 -10.47
CA GLU A 96 7.60 0.79 -10.25
C GLU A 96 6.85 -0.53 -10.35
N ILE A 97 5.61 -0.58 -9.87
CA ILE A 97 4.78 -1.80 -9.91
C ILE A 97 4.25 -2.04 -11.33
N CYS A 98 3.78 -0.99 -11.99
CA CYS A 98 3.22 -1.05 -13.34
C CYS A 98 4.30 -0.75 -14.38
N THR A 99 5.31 -1.62 -14.44
CA THR A 99 6.54 -1.43 -15.23
C THR A 99 6.32 -1.25 -16.73
N ALA A 100 5.19 -1.70 -17.27
CA ALA A 100 4.86 -1.50 -18.68
C ALA A 100 4.47 -0.05 -18.99
N HIS A 101 3.95 0.67 -17.99
CA HIS A 101 3.33 1.99 -18.13
C HIS A 101 2.23 2.01 -19.21
N VAL A 102 1.40 0.96 -19.19
CA VAL A 102 0.25 0.78 -20.09
C VAL A 102 -1.02 0.63 -19.25
N LEU A 103 -2.04 1.41 -19.60
CA LEU A 103 -3.41 1.16 -19.18
C LEU A 103 -4.13 0.31 -20.24
N THR A 104 -4.72 -0.80 -19.82
CA THR A 104 -5.54 -1.66 -20.69
C THR A 104 -6.86 -2.03 -20.01
N MET A 105 -7.69 -2.81 -20.68
CA MET A 105 -9.00 -3.21 -20.18
C MET A 105 -9.31 -4.65 -20.60
N ASP A 106 -9.83 -5.44 -19.66
CA ASP A 106 -10.05 -6.86 -19.87
C ASP A 106 -11.26 -7.40 -19.09
N PHE A 107 -11.78 -8.54 -19.55
CA PHE A 107 -12.85 -9.28 -18.88
C PHE A 107 -12.31 -10.05 -17.68
N ASP A 108 -12.97 -9.93 -16.53
CA ASP A 108 -12.61 -10.64 -15.31
C ASP A 108 -13.20 -12.05 -15.28
N GLU A 109 -12.49 -12.99 -15.90
CA GLU A 109 -12.85 -14.41 -15.91
C GLU A 109 -12.90 -15.04 -14.51
N LYS A 110 -12.11 -14.50 -13.58
CA LYS A 110 -11.95 -15.04 -12.23
C LYS A 110 -12.94 -14.44 -11.23
N LYS A 111 -13.72 -13.43 -11.63
CA LYS A 111 -14.68 -12.72 -10.76
C LYS A 111 -14.02 -12.20 -9.49
N THR A 112 -12.83 -11.63 -9.62
CA THR A 112 -12.09 -10.98 -8.54
C THR A 112 -12.67 -9.62 -8.15
N VAL A 113 -13.54 -9.04 -8.99
CA VAL A 113 -14.26 -7.78 -8.73
C VAL A 113 -15.78 -7.97 -8.86
N SER A 114 -16.57 -7.07 -8.28
CA SER A 114 -18.04 -7.21 -8.24
C SER A 114 -18.71 -6.77 -9.55
N TYR A 115 -18.35 -5.60 -10.07
CA TYR A 115 -18.83 -5.07 -11.35
C TYR A 115 -17.65 -4.61 -12.22
N CYS A 116 -16.79 -3.75 -11.69
CA CYS A 116 -15.52 -3.35 -12.28
C CYS A 116 -14.45 -3.15 -11.19
N GLY A 117 -13.19 -3.09 -11.61
CA GLY A 117 -12.06 -2.85 -10.72
C GLY A 117 -10.76 -2.76 -11.51
N THR A 118 -9.62 -2.97 -10.86
CA THR A 118 -8.31 -3.03 -11.52
C THR A 118 -7.49 -4.24 -11.05
N LYS A 119 -6.50 -4.62 -11.86
CA LYS A 119 -5.41 -5.52 -11.48
C LYS A 119 -4.11 -5.03 -12.13
N VAL A 120 -2.97 -5.50 -11.62
CA VAL A 120 -1.69 -5.39 -12.32
C VAL A 120 -1.41 -6.72 -13.03
N SER A 121 -1.11 -6.68 -14.33
CA SER A 121 -0.81 -7.89 -15.11
C SER A 121 0.60 -8.43 -14.81
N PRO A 122 0.89 -9.71 -15.12
CA PRO A 122 2.26 -10.26 -15.10
C PRO A 122 3.27 -9.44 -15.90
N ASP A 123 2.82 -8.75 -16.93
CA ASP A 123 3.65 -7.93 -17.80
C ASP A 123 3.81 -6.50 -17.28
N GLY A 124 3.22 -6.16 -16.13
CA GLY A 124 3.33 -4.85 -15.49
C GLY A 124 2.34 -3.80 -16.02
N GLU A 125 1.23 -4.22 -16.62
CA GLU A 125 0.19 -3.29 -17.10
C GLU A 125 -0.86 -3.04 -16.01
N LEU A 126 -1.40 -1.83 -15.94
CA LEU A 126 -2.61 -1.55 -15.17
C LEU A 126 -3.83 -1.94 -16.01
N VAL A 127 -4.59 -2.93 -15.56
CA VAL A 127 -5.72 -3.49 -16.31
C VAL A 127 -7.03 -3.11 -15.62
N ILE A 128 -7.88 -2.35 -16.31
CA ILE A 128 -9.28 -2.18 -15.94
C ILE A 128 -10.01 -3.51 -16.13
N LEU A 129 -10.76 -3.94 -15.13
CA LEU A 129 -11.55 -5.16 -15.14
C LEU A 129 -13.04 -4.83 -15.20
N PHE A 130 -13.80 -5.63 -15.94
CA PHE A 130 -15.26 -5.68 -15.85
C PHE A 130 -15.74 -7.12 -15.77
N THR A 131 -16.87 -7.34 -15.11
CA THR A 131 -17.49 -8.66 -15.00
C THR A 131 -18.66 -8.84 -15.97
N GLU A 132 -19.16 -10.07 -16.05
CA GLU A 132 -20.28 -10.45 -16.90
C GLU A 132 -21.52 -9.60 -16.61
N GLY A 133 -22.11 -9.01 -17.64
CA GLY A 133 -23.29 -8.13 -17.53
C GLY A 133 -23.00 -6.73 -16.97
N ASN A 134 -21.73 -6.39 -16.69
CA ASN A 134 -21.35 -5.13 -16.04
C ASN A 134 -20.44 -4.23 -16.89
N LEU A 135 -20.32 -4.50 -18.19
CA LEU A 135 -19.56 -3.63 -19.09
C LEU A 135 -20.22 -2.24 -19.16
N GLY A 136 -19.51 -1.21 -18.71
CA GLY A 136 -20.00 0.17 -18.66
C GLY A 136 -20.72 0.53 -17.35
N THR A 137 -20.80 -0.38 -16.39
CA THR A 137 -21.39 -0.10 -15.07
C THR A 137 -20.34 0.53 -14.16
N ASN A 138 -20.69 1.68 -13.56
CA ASN A 138 -19.90 2.31 -12.49
C ASN A 138 -18.42 2.52 -12.87
N THR A 139 -18.17 2.94 -14.11
CA THR A 139 -16.84 3.09 -14.72
C THR A 139 -15.86 3.90 -13.86
N ASN A 140 -16.34 4.95 -13.19
CA ASN A 140 -15.57 5.80 -12.27
C ASN A 140 -15.02 5.09 -11.03
N TYR A 141 -15.50 3.89 -10.70
CA TYR A 141 -15.04 3.12 -9.54
C TYR A 141 -14.00 2.06 -9.90
N ALA A 142 -13.66 1.89 -11.18
CA ALA A 142 -12.72 0.85 -11.61
C ALA A 142 -11.37 0.95 -10.88
N ALA A 143 -10.81 2.15 -10.75
CA ALA A 143 -9.56 2.38 -10.03
C ALA A 143 -9.77 3.12 -8.70
N ASP A 144 -10.93 2.98 -8.05
CA ASP A 144 -11.13 3.57 -6.72
C ASP A 144 -10.04 3.12 -5.72
N ASN A 145 -9.94 3.82 -4.60
CA ASN A 145 -8.87 3.58 -3.63
C ASN A 145 -8.76 2.09 -3.21
N ASN A 146 -9.90 1.42 -3.01
CA ASN A 146 -9.91 0.00 -2.61
C ASN A 146 -9.42 -0.91 -3.74
N ASN A 147 -9.93 -0.72 -4.95
CA ASN A 147 -9.57 -1.52 -6.12
C ASN A 147 -8.09 -1.33 -6.49
N LEU A 148 -7.62 -0.08 -6.51
CA LEU A 148 -6.23 0.23 -6.81
C LEU A 148 -5.28 -0.32 -5.74
N THR A 149 -5.59 -0.12 -4.45
CA THR A 149 -4.78 -0.67 -3.35
C THR A 149 -4.69 -2.19 -3.42
N LYS A 150 -5.81 -2.87 -3.70
CA LYS A 150 -5.83 -4.32 -3.91
C LYS A 150 -4.95 -4.71 -5.09
N ALA A 151 -5.08 -4.04 -6.23
CA ALA A 151 -4.30 -4.30 -7.43
C ALA A 151 -2.79 -4.16 -7.19
N LEU A 152 -2.36 -3.13 -6.46
CA LEU A 152 -0.96 -2.89 -6.11
C LEU A 152 -0.41 -3.92 -5.12
N ASN A 153 -1.24 -4.37 -4.15
CA ASN A 153 -0.87 -5.44 -3.21
C ASN A 153 -0.76 -6.82 -3.87
N GLU A 154 -1.66 -7.13 -4.81
CA GLU A 154 -1.70 -8.42 -5.52
C GLU A 154 -0.77 -8.46 -6.74
N ALA A 155 -0.14 -7.33 -7.07
CA ALA A 155 0.77 -7.24 -8.20
C ALA A 155 1.86 -8.34 -8.13
N PRO A 156 2.19 -8.98 -9.25
CA PRO A 156 3.26 -9.98 -9.29
C PRO A 156 4.56 -9.37 -8.73
N SER A 157 4.95 -9.80 -7.54
CA SER A 157 6.11 -9.23 -6.86
C SER A 157 7.38 -9.53 -7.64
N THR A 158 8.05 -8.49 -8.12
CA THR A 158 9.40 -8.63 -8.71
C THR A 158 10.52 -8.24 -7.76
N ALA A 159 10.25 -7.62 -6.60
CA ALA A 159 11.34 -7.20 -5.69
C ALA A 159 10.98 -6.77 -4.25
N ARG A 160 9.71 -6.69 -3.83
CA ARG A 160 9.38 -6.05 -2.53
C ARG A 160 8.79 -7.05 -1.52
N PRO A 161 9.38 -7.19 -0.30
CA PRO A 161 8.99 -8.21 0.68
C PRO A 161 7.71 -7.88 1.46
N MET A 162 7.25 -6.64 1.43
CA MET A 162 6.03 -6.19 2.13
C MET A 162 4.86 -5.96 1.17
N SER A 163 3.67 -5.67 1.69
CA SER A 163 2.55 -5.18 0.88
C SER A 163 2.69 -3.68 0.57
N TYR A 164 1.97 -3.18 -0.44
CA TYR A 164 1.90 -1.75 -0.74
C TYR A 164 1.39 -0.97 0.48
N VAL A 165 0.31 -1.44 1.12
CA VAL A 165 -0.28 -0.73 2.28
C VAL A 165 0.68 -0.61 3.46
N ALA A 166 1.48 -1.65 3.74
CA ALA A 166 2.48 -1.60 4.80
C ALA A 166 3.59 -0.60 4.48
N ARG A 167 4.07 -0.56 3.22
CA ARG A 167 5.09 0.42 2.79
C ARG A 167 4.55 1.85 2.76
N ALA A 168 3.31 2.03 2.32
CA ALA A 168 2.65 3.32 2.36
C ALA A 168 2.55 3.84 3.80
N GLY A 169 2.10 2.99 4.73
CA GLY A 169 2.04 3.32 6.16
C GLY A 169 3.41 3.63 6.77
N ILE A 170 4.49 2.94 6.36
CA ILE A 170 5.86 3.28 6.78
C ILE A 170 6.20 4.71 6.35
N ARG A 171 5.97 5.05 5.08
CA ARG A 171 6.27 6.41 4.58
C ARG A 171 5.44 7.49 5.28
N SER A 172 4.14 7.27 5.44
CA SER A 172 3.22 8.29 5.96
C SER A 172 3.30 8.46 7.47
N ASP A 173 3.49 7.37 8.21
CA ASP A 173 3.40 7.40 9.67
C ASP A 173 4.76 7.27 10.36
N TYR A 174 5.64 6.41 9.86
CA TYR A 174 6.95 6.20 10.46
C TYR A 174 7.98 7.22 9.95
N ASP A 175 8.30 7.21 8.66
CA ASP A 175 9.37 8.05 8.09
C ASP A 175 9.10 9.54 8.29
N ALA A 176 7.85 9.96 8.13
CA ALA A 176 7.43 11.35 8.32
C ALA A 176 7.65 11.88 9.75
N ASN A 177 7.67 11.00 10.76
CA ASN A 177 7.73 11.39 12.17
C ASN A 177 8.97 10.84 12.90
N PHE A 178 9.73 9.93 12.28
CA PHE A 178 10.84 9.20 12.90
C PHE A 178 11.89 10.13 13.51
N GLN A 179 12.29 11.18 12.79
CA GLN A 179 13.33 12.10 13.24
C GLN A 179 12.97 12.75 14.59
N GLN A 180 11.71 13.11 14.80
CA GLN A 180 11.27 13.72 16.05
C GLN A 180 11.48 12.78 17.25
N VAL A 181 11.19 11.49 17.07
CA VAL A 181 11.35 10.49 18.14
C VAL A 181 12.83 10.15 18.36
N GLN A 182 13.62 10.06 17.29
CA GLN A 182 15.07 9.86 17.36
C GLN A 182 15.76 10.98 18.15
N GLU A 183 15.41 12.24 17.88
CA GLU A 183 15.99 13.39 18.58
C GLU A 183 15.64 13.39 20.08
N LYS A 184 14.40 13.05 20.43
CA LYS A 184 13.98 12.93 21.83
C LYS A 184 14.74 11.82 22.55
N LEU A 185 14.84 10.64 21.95
CA LEU A 185 15.56 9.51 22.54
C LEU A 185 17.02 9.87 22.79
N ASN A 186 17.70 10.43 21.78
CA ASN A 186 19.10 10.83 21.89
C ASN A 186 19.31 11.89 22.97
N LYS A 187 18.38 12.85 23.11
CA LYS A 187 18.43 13.86 24.15
C LYS A 187 18.28 13.25 25.55
N ILE A 188 17.34 12.33 25.72
CA ILE A 188 17.11 11.65 27.01
C ILE A 188 18.32 10.85 27.43
N LEU A 189 19.02 10.22 26.50
CA LEU A 189 20.14 9.31 26.77
C LEU A 189 21.52 9.97 26.61
N GLY A 190 21.56 11.26 26.24
CA GLY A 190 22.80 12.03 26.12
C GLY A 190 23.72 11.63 24.95
N GLN A 191 23.33 10.66 24.12
CA GLN A 191 24.11 10.19 22.98
C GLN A 191 23.22 9.65 21.84
N GLU A 192 23.83 9.37 20.69
CA GLU A 192 23.12 8.80 19.55
C GLU A 192 22.82 7.31 19.76
N ILE A 193 21.55 6.94 19.59
CA ILE A 193 21.08 5.57 19.71
C ILE A 193 20.58 5.07 18.35
N ALA A 194 21.10 3.94 17.89
CA ALA A 194 20.64 3.34 16.63
C ALA A 194 19.23 2.75 16.81
N ILE A 195 18.26 3.20 16.02
CA ILE A 195 16.92 2.60 16.00
C ILE A 195 16.79 1.67 14.79
N VAL A 196 16.49 0.40 15.04
CA VAL A 196 16.31 -0.63 14.01
C VAL A 196 14.88 -1.17 14.07
N PRO A 197 13.97 -0.74 13.18
CA PRO A 197 12.56 -1.12 13.26
C PRO A 197 12.29 -2.58 12.84
N ASN A 198 13.22 -3.25 12.16
CA ASN A 198 13.09 -4.62 11.65
C ASN A 198 11.83 -4.87 10.79
N PHE A 199 11.47 -3.91 9.93
CA PHE A 199 10.22 -3.97 9.14
C PHE A 199 10.02 -5.29 8.40
N GLU A 200 10.99 -5.75 7.62
CA GLU A 200 10.83 -6.95 6.81
C GLU A 200 10.65 -8.21 7.66
N ALA A 201 11.51 -8.40 8.67
CA ALA A 201 11.41 -9.55 9.58
C ALA A 201 10.09 -9.55 10.38
N ASN A 202 9.65 -8.38 10.84
CA ASN A 202 8.39 -8.24 11.55
C ASN A 202 7.20 -8.50 10.63
N PHE A 203 7.23 -7.99 9.40
CA PHE A 203 6.21 -8.22 8.40
C PHE A 203 6.09 -9.71 8.06
N GLU A 204 7.20 -10.40 7.79
CA GLU A 204 7.23 -11.84 7.53
C GLU A 204 6.67 -12.65 8.71
N LYS A 205 7.09 -12.30 9.93
CA LYS A 205 6.62 -12.98 11.15
C LYS A 205 5.12 -12.79 11.36
N LEU A 206 4.59 -11.58 11.18
CA LEU A 206 3.17 -11.30 11.26
C LEU A 206 2.40 -12.04 10.17
N LYS A 207 2.88 -11.97 8.93
CA LYS A 207 2.25 -12.63 7.78
C LYS A 207 2.14 -14.14 7.96
N ALA A 208 3.14 -14.77 8.57
CA ALA A 208 3.14 -16.20 8.83
C ALA A 208 2.24 -16.63 10.01
N ASN A 209 1.89 -15.72 10.93
CA ASN A 209 1.25 -16.05 12.21
C ASN A 209 -0.10 -15.37 12.46
N THR A 210 -0.58 -14.58 11.50
CA THR A 210 -1.90 -13.91 11.55
C THR A 210 -2.84 -14.55 10.54
N LYS A 211 -4.15 -14.57 10.85
CA LYS A 211 -5.18 -15.11 9.95
C LYS A 211 -5.72 -14.05 9.00
N ASP A 212 -5.79 -12.80 9.46
CA ASP A 212 -6.16 -11.63 8.70
C ASP A 212 -4.94 -10.75 8.40
N ASN A 213 -5.10 -9.82 7.46
CA ASN A 213 -4.06 -8.87 7.06
C ASN A 213 -4.40 -7.44 7.51
N ASP A 214 -5.32 -7.27 8.45
CA ASP A 214 -5.81 -5.95 8.87
C ASP A 214 -4.71 -5.13 9.55
N TRP A 215 -3.75 -5.82 10.17
CA TRP A 215 -2.54 -5.22 10.76
C TRP A 215 -1.66 -4.50 9.73
N GLU A 216 -1.69 -4.91 8.46
CA GLU A 216 -0.83 -4.30 7.42
C GLU A 216 -1.16 -2.83 7.20
N GLN A 217 -2.44 -2.44 7.37
CA GLN A 217 -2.91 -1.06 7.26
C GLN A 217 -2.31 -0.14 8.34
N ASN A 218 -1.99 -0.69 9.51
CA ASN A 218 -1.44 0.04 10.64
C ASN A 218 0.04 -0.25 10.86
N PHE A 219 0.72 -0.91 9.92
CA PHE A 219 2.06 -1.45 10.14
C PHE A 219 3.09 -0.37 10.49
N GLY A 220 3.15 0.70 9.69
CA GLY A 220 4.03 1.86 9.95
C GLY A 220 3.67 2.59 11.23
N ARG A 221 2.38 2.94 11.43
CA ARG A 221 1.89 3.58 12.65
C ARG A 221 2.21 2.77 13.91
N SER A 222 2.07 1.45 13.87
CA SER A 222 2.35 0.58 15.02
C SER A 222 3.83 0.60 15.38
N HIS A 223 4.74 0.49 14.41
CA HIS A 223 6.18 0.61 14.63
C HIS A 223 6.54 1.97 15.24
N PHE A 224 5.98 3.05 14.69
CA PHE A 224 6.21 4.39 15.24
C PHE A 224 5.70 4.50 16.69
N SER A 225 4.54 3.93 16.98
CA SER A 225 3.94 3.96 18.32
C SER A 225 4.76 3.20 19.37
N TYR A 226 5.47 2.14 19.00
CA TYR A 226 6.41 1.46 19.91
C TYR A 226 7.54 2.39 20.35
N LEU A 227 8.09 3.17 19.42
CA LEU A 227 9.15 4.13 19.75
C LEU A 227 8.61 5.29 20.59
N GLU A 228 7.40 5.79 20.29
CA GLU A 228 6.73 6.78 21.14
C GLU A 228 6.50 6.25 22.56
N GLY A 229 6.08 4.99 22.70
CA GLY A 229 5.89 4.35 24.00
C GLY A 229 7.19 4.24 24.82
N LEU A 230 8.31 3.93 24.16
CA LEU A 230 9.63 3.94 24.81
C LEU A 230 9.98 5.34 25.31
N VAL A 231 9.97 6.35 24.43
CA VAL A 231 10.33 7.73 24.79
C VAL A 231 9.44 8.25 25.91
N SER A 232 8.13 8.04 25.82
CA SER A 232 7.18 8.47 26.85
C SER A 232 7.48 7.83 28.21
N THR A 233 7.90 6.56 28.23
CA THR A 233 8.24 5.88 29.49
C THR A 233 9.54 6.42 30.07
N LEU A 234 10.55 6.64 29.24
CA LEU A 234 11.83 7.20 29.69
C LEU A 234 11.68 8.63 30.25
N GLU A 235 10.83 9.45 29.63
CA GLU A 235 10.48 10.78 30.15
C GLU A 235 9.76 10.68 31.50
N TYR A 236 8.80 9.75 31.63
CA TYR A 236 8.04 9.55 32.86
C TYR A 236 8.93 9.10 34.03
N GLU A 237 9.84 8.16 33.78
CA GLU A 237 10.81 7.65 34.77
C GLU A 237 12.03 8.57 34.94
N LYS A 238 12.08 9.69 34.22
CA LYS A 238 13.10 10.75 34.33
C LYS A 238 14.53 10.32 33.98
N PHE A 239 14.70 9.43 33.00
CA PHE A 239 16.02 9.03 32.49
C PHE A 239 16.86 10.21 31.97
N GLY A 240 16.24 11.31 31.55
CA GLY A 240 16.95 12.51 31.12
C GLY A 240 17.39 13.44 32.27
N GLU A 241 16.98 13.16 33.51
CA GLU A 241 17.27 13.97 34.70
C GLU A 241 18.00 13.18 35.80
N ASP A 242 17.97 11.85 35.74
CA ASP A 242 18.62 10.94 36.69
C ASP A 242 19.78 10.21 36.03
N GLU A 243 21.00 10.60 36.41
CA GLU A 243 22.26 10.07 35.88
C GLU A 243 22.40 8.56 36.12
N MET A 244 21.93 8.03 37.26
CA MET A 244 22.05 6.59 37.55
C MET A 244 21.15 5.75 36.66
N LEU A 245 19.93 6.23 36.37
CA LEU A 245 19.03 5.56 35.42
C LEU A 245 19.57 5.62 34.00
N GLN A 246 20.07 6.78 33.59
CA GLN A 246 20.68 6.97 32.27
C GLN A 246 21.87 6.03 32.07
N GLU A 247 22.85 6.08 32.97
CA GLU A 247 24.05 5.25 32.92
C GLU A 247 23.70 3.76 32.98
N GLY A 248 22.82 3.35 33.91
CA GLY A 248 22.41 1.95 34.05
C GLY A 248 21.79 1.37 32.77
N LEU A 249 20.95 2.14 32.07
CA LEU A 249 20.41 1.71 30.79
C LEU A 249 21.49 1.64 29.72
N LEU A 250 22.33 2.67 29.59
CA LEU A 250 23.41 2.71 28.60
C LEU A 250 24.43 1.56 28.79
N GLU A 251 24.76 1.22 30.04
CA GLU A 251 25.62 0.08 30.37
C GLU A 251 24.98 -1.25 29.99
N ALA A 252 23.67 -1.39 30.23
CA ALA A 252 22.95 -2.61 29.89
C ALA A 252 22.79 -2.80 28.37
N MET A 253 22.60 -1.70 27.62
CA MET A 253 22.55 -1.71 26.15
C MET A 253 23.86 -1.22 25.50
N ASP A 254 24.98 -1.90 25.77
CA ASP A 254 26.33 -1.48 25.33
C ASP A 254 26.52 -1.34 23.80
N LYS A 255 25.61 -1.88 22.99
CA LYS A 255 25.57 -1.67 21.53
C LYS A 255 24.84 -0.39 21.10
N HIS A 256 24.24 0.33 22.05
CA HIS A 256 23.51 1.58 21.85
C HIS A 256 22.44 1.46 20.75
N ALA A 257 21.67 0.38 20.79
CA ALA A 257 20.66 0.10 19.79
C ALA A 257 19.31 -0.29 20.40
N VAL A 258 18.24 0.21 19.79
CA VAL A 258 16.84 -0.14 20.08
C VAL A 258 16.24 -0.85 18.88
N HIS A 259 15.68 -2.03 19.12
CA HIS A 259 15.04 -2.83 18.09
C HIS A 259 13.56 -3.03 18.37
N VAL A 260 12.69 -2.83 17.39
CA VAL A 260 11.31 -3.32 17.45
C VAL A 260 11.29 -4.72 16.85
N ARG A 261 10.79 -5.73 17.58
CA ARG A 261 10.73 -7.11 17.05
C ARG A 261 9.44 -7.85 17.41
N VAL A 262 8.96 -8.68 16.49
CA VAL A 262 7.86 -9.61 16.72
C VAL A 262 8.42 -10.98 17.06
N VAL A 263 8.06 -11.50 18.24
CA VAL A 263 8.50 -12.81 18.77
C VAL A 263 7.31 -13.77 18.89
N ASP A 264 7.56 -15.08 19.01
CA ASP A 264 6.46 -16.05 19.10
C ASP A 264 5.55 -15.82 20.32
N GLN A 265 6.16 -15.50 21.46
CA GLN A 265 5.49 -15.22 22.71
C GLN A 265 6.31 -14.24 23.54
N THR A 266 5.61 -13.37 24.27
CA THR A 266 6.17 -12.52 25.32
C THR A 266 5.91 -13.14 26.69
N LYS A 267 6.74 -12.81 27.68
CA LYS A 267 6.48 -13.25 29.08
C LYS A 267 5.35 -12.47 29.74
N ARG A 268 5.09 -11.26 29.25
CA ARG A 268 4.03 -10.36 29.72
C ARG A 268 2.90 -10.26 28.71
N SER A 269 1.76 -9.74 29.15
CA SER A 269 0.67 -9.40 28.27
C SER A 269 1.06 -8.27 27.31
N TYR A 270 0.68 -8.41 26.05
CA TYR A 270 0.83 -7.47 24.95
C TYR A 270 2.26 -7.19 24.50
N ASN A 271 3.08 -6.65 25.39
CA ASN A 271 4.37 -6.08 25.08
C ASN A 271 5.38 -6.38 26.19
N GLU A 272 6.64 -6.43 25.82
CA GLU A 272 7.75 -6.68 26.72
C GLU A 272 8.96 -5.88 26.24
N THR A 273 9.71 -5.32 27.19
CA THR A 273 11.05 -4.79 26.92
C THR A 273 12.07 -5.73 27.53
N VAL A 274 13.07 -6.12 26.75
CA VAL A 274 14.17 -6.98 27.19
C VAL A 274 15.51 -6.43 26.67
N ILE A 275 16.58 -6.71 27.41
CA ILE A 275 17.94 -6.44 26.96
C ILE A 275 18.60 -7.79 26.65
N GLU A 276 19.01 -7.97 25.40
CA GLU A 276 19.66 -9.19 24.94
C GLU A 276 20.87 -8.81 24.09
N ASP A 277 22.02 -9.41 24.39
CA ASP A 277 23.30 -9.14 23.71
C ASP A 277 23.59 -7.65 23.55
N GLY A 278 23.31 -6.83 24.57
CA GLY A 278 23.58 -5.40 24.56
C GLY A 278 22.61 -4.55 23.74
N ILE A 279 21.46 -5.09 23.33
CA ILE A 279 20.43 -4.39 22.55
C ILE A 279 19.14 -4.32 23.35
N LEU A 280 18.51 -3.15 23.37
CA LEU A 280 17.17 -2.98 23.93
C LEU A 280 16.11 -3.39 22.90
N TYR A 281 15.38 -4.46 23.17
CA TYR A 281 14.29 -4.92 22.34
C TYR A 281 12.95 -4.48 22.90
N LEU A 282 12.17 -3.78 22.06
CA LEU A 282 10.75 -3.53 22.21
C LEU A 282 10.02 -4.67 21.49
N GLN A 283 9.50 -5.65 22.23
CA GLN A 283 8.97 -6.87 21.63
C GLN A 283 7.49 -7.11 21.92
N THR A 284 6.83 -7.75 20.96
CA THR A 284 5.41 -8.11 21.00
C THR A 284 5.20 -9.46 20.33
N SER A 285 4.01 -10.05 20.50
CA SER A 285 3.59 -11.25 19.78
C SER A 285 2.74 -10.90 18.55
N PRO A 286 2.61 -11.78 17.54
CA PRO A 286 1.75 -11.53 16.39
C PRO A 286 0.29 -11.21 16.75
N LYS A 287 -0.20 -11.79 17.86
CA LYS A 287 -1.57 -11.57 18.33
C LYS A 287 -1.77 -10.17 18.92
N ASP A 288 -0.72 -9.58 19.48
CA ASP A 288 -0.79 -8.34 20.26
C ASP A 288 -0.09 -7.17 19.56
N PHE A 289 0.37 -7.36 18.32
CA PHE A 289 1.04 -6.32 17.55
C PHE A 289 0.17 -5.07 17.42
N GLY A 290 0.73 -3.91 17.82
CA GLY A 290 0.02 -2.63 17.83
C GLY A 290 -0.94 -2.43 19.01
N VAL A 291 -1.07 -3.39 19.93
CA VAL A 291 -1.96 -3.29 21.10
C VAL A 291 -1.21 -2.71 22.29
N ASN A 292 -1.79 -1.71 22.96
CA ASN A 292 -1.25 -1.10 24.19
C ASN A 292 0.22 -0.70 24.11
N VAL A 293 0.67 -0.26 22.94
CA VAL A 293 2.06 0.11 22.62
C VAL A 293 2.67 1.15 23.56
N HIS A 294 1.86 2.02 24.17
CA HIS A 294 2.31 2.98 25.19
C HIS A 294 2.87 2.31 26.46
N GLN A 295 2.60 1.02 26.67
CA GLN A 295 3.08 0.24 27.82
C GLN A 295 4.32 -0.60 27.50
N VAL A 296 4.86 -0.50 26.27
CA VAL A 296 5.93 -1.39 25.80
C VAL A 296 7.13 -1.42 26.76
N ALA A 297 7.51 -0.25 27.29
CA ALA A 297 8.68 -0.08 28.15
C ALA A 297 8.36 0.06 29.64
N SER A 298 7.14 -0.22 30.11
CA SER A 298 6.75 0.04 31.51
C SER A 298 7.58 -0.69 32.58
N ASP A 299 8.33 -1.73 32.22
CA ASP A 299 9.21 -2.46 33.14
C ASP A 299 10.69 -2.08 32.99
N ILE A 300 11.02 -1.05 32.21
CA ILE A 300 12.41 -0.74 31.84
C ILE A 300 13.33 -0.53 33.06
N VAL A 301 12.83 0.05 34.15
CA VAL A 301 13.63 0.22 35.39
C VAL A 301 13.91 -1.11 36.09
N ASN A 302 13.00 -2.09 35.98
CA ASN A 302 13.13 -3.38 36.67
C ASN A 302 14.13 -4.34 35.99
N ILE A 303 14.54 -4.03 34.75
CA ILE A 303 15.45 -4.87 33.95
C ILE A 303 16.89 -4.34 33.90
N LEU A 304 17.16 -3.23 34.61
CA LEU A 304 18.49 -2.66 34.84
C LEU A 304 19.05 -3.17 36.18
#